data_AF-A0A239PTL9-F1
#
_entry.id   AF-A0A239PTL9-F1
#
_cell.length_a   1.000
_cell.length_b   1.000
_cell.length_c   1.000
_cell.angle_alpha   90.00
_cell.angle_beta   90.00
_cell.angle_gamma   90.00
#
_symmetry.space_group_name_H-M   'P 1'
#
loop_
_entity.id
_entity.type
_entity.pdbx_description
1 polymer ?
#
loop_
_entity_poly.entity_id
_entity_poly.type
_entity_poly.pdbx_seq_one_letter_code
_entity_poly.pdbx_strand_id
1 'polypeptide(L)'
;MLTLLRGIHAITEREDPLSIPQLLVHDHEDNVGVVVVENLAAGTDMLCVVTADNSDFRLTAKADIPIGHKVALKPLKAGDTVIKYGEDIGKMVGDAEVGDHVHTHNCKTKRW
;
A
#
# COMPACT_ATOMS: atom_id res chain seq x y z
N MET A 1 -37.24 7.48 37.12
CA MET A 1 -37.97 8.31 36.14
C MET A 1 -37.36 9.70 36.26
N LEU A 2 -36.47 10.19 35.40
CA LEU A 2 -36.40 10.09 33.95
C LEU A 2 -34.95 10.35 33.50
N THR A 3 -34.40 9.46 32.68
CA THR A 3 -33.09 9.55 32.02
C THR A 3 -33.25 10.34 30.71
N LEU A 4 -32.62 11.50 30.56
CA LEU A 4 -32.52 12.28 29.30
C LEU A 4 -31.39 13.32 29.48
N LEU A 5 -30.47 13.60 28.57
CA LEU A 5 -30.09 13.01 27.29
C LEU A 5 -28.73 13.66 26.92
N ARG A 6 -27.75 12.82 26.53
CA ARG A 6 -26.71 13.08 25.51
C ARG A 6 -26.18 14.52 25.36
N GLY A 7 -25.08 14.82 26.07
CA GLY A 7 -24.18 15.93 25.77
C GLY A 7 -23.04 15.48 24.85
N ILE A 8 -23.27 15.62 23.55
CA ILE A 8 -22.30 15.98 22.49
C ILE A 8 -20.82 15.88 22.92
N HIS A 9 -20.19 14.74 22.65
CA HIS A 9 -18.76 14.73 22.33
C HIS A 9 -18.65 14.55 20.83
N ALA A 10 -18.05 15.57 20.22
CA ALA A 10 -17.95 15.81 18.80
C ALA A 10 -17.68 14.55 17.97
N ILE A 11 -18.63 14.23 17.12
CA ILE A 11 -18.36 13.75 15.76
C ILE A 11 -17.40 14.75 15.11
N THR A 12 -16.13 14.37 15.03
CA THR A 12 -15.20 14.90 14.04
C THR A 12 -14.74 13.71 13.21
N GLU A 13 -15.70 13.12 12.50
CA GLU A 13 -15.43 12.53 11.19
C GLU A 13 -15.16 13.73 10.27
N ARG A 14 -13.94 14.25 10.30
CA ARG A 14 -13.45 14.96 9.12
C ARG A 14 -13.07 13.85 8.16
N GLU A 15 -13.94 13.57 7.19
CA GLU A 15 -13.43 13.12 5.89
C GLU A 15 -12.43 14.20 5.49
N ASP A 16 -11.14 13.90 5.60
CA ASP A 16 -10.09 14.83 5.19
C ASP A 16 -10.09 14.81 3.66
N PRO A 17 -10.64 15.83 2.99
CA PRO A 17 -10.96 15.79 1.55
C PRO A 17 -9.71 15.83 0.66
N LEU A 18 -8.54 15.62 1.27
CA LEU A 18 -7.19 15.70 0.69
C LEU A 18 -6.24 14.67 1.29
N SER A 19 -6.72 13.57 1.90
CA SER A 19 -5.82 12.49 2.32
C SER A 19 -5.02 12.02 1.11
N ILE A 20 -3.75 12.43 1.07
CA ILE A 20 -2.85 12.13 -0.03
C ILE A 20 -2.64 10.62 -0.04
N PRO A 21 -2.83 9.92 -1.17
CA PRO A 21 -2.49 8.50 -1.24
C PRO A 21 -1.00 8.33 -0.93
N GLN A 22 -0.65 7.36 -0.07
CA GLN A 22 0.75 6.99 0.15
C GLN A 22 1.20 5.94 -0.86
N LEU A 23 0.26 5.12 -1.36
CA LEU A 23 0.52 4.03 -2.29
C LEU A 23 -0.43 4.09 -3.49
N LEU A 24 0.10 3.95 -4.70
CA LEU A 24 -0.71 3.72 -5.90
C LEU A 24 -0.55 2.30 -6.41
N VAL A 25 -1.67 1.70 -6.78
CA VAL A 25 -1.79 0.39 -7.41
C VAL A 25 -2.40 0.59 -8.79
N HIS A 26 -1.88 -0.05 -9.84
CA HIS A 26 -2.44 0.19 -11.17
C HIS A 26 -3.78 -0.51 -11.34
N ASP A 27 -3.77 -1.82 -11.10
CA ASP A 27 -4.89 -2.74 -11.30
C ASP A 27 -4.97 -3.76 -10.14
N HIS A 28 -6.13 -4.39 -9.93
CA HIS A 28 -6.33 -5.40 -8.88
C HIS A 28 -5.50 -6.67 -9.08
N GLU A 29 -5.01 -6.94 -10.30
CA GLU A 29 -4.12 -8.06 -10.58
C GLU A 29 -2.66 -7.79 -10.19
N ASP A 30 -2.29 -6.53 -9.96
CA ASP A 30 -0.95 -6.18 -9.49
C ASP A 30 -0.72 -6.77 -8.10
N ASN A 31 0.51 -7.26 -7.87
CA ASN A 31 0.90 -7.79 -6.56
C ASN A 31 1.84 -6.85 -5.80
N VAL A 32 2.11 -5.67 -6.36
CA VAL A 32 2.91 -4.62 -5.78
C VAL A 32 2.32 -3.24 -6.08
N GLY A 33 2.31 -2.36 -5.06
CA GLY A 33 2.01 -0.93 -5.23
C GLY A 33 3.29 -0.10 -5.25
N VAL A 34 3.19 1.18 -5.60
CA VAL A 34 4.32 2.15 -5.58
C VAL A 34 4.07 3.25 -4.58
N VAL A 35 5.07 3.53 -3.75
CA VAL A 35 5.04 4.66 -2.80
C VAL A 35 5.12 5.98 -3.56
N VAL A 36 4.22 6.91 -3.26
CA VAL A 36 4.12 8.22 -3.94
C VAL A 36 4.32 9.42 -3.02
N VAL A 37 4.75 9.17 -1.78
CA VAL A 37 5.10 10.21 -0.80
C VAL A 37 6.55 10.05 -0.36
N GLU A 38 7.18 11.15 0.04
CA GLU A 38 8.48 11.10 0.72
C GLU A 38 8.32 10.66 2.19
N ASN A 39 9.39 10.11 2.76
CA ASN A 39 9.47 9.77 4.19
C ASN A 39 8.32 8.86 4.69
N LEU A 40 7.88 7.89 3.90
CA LEU A 40 6.92 6.88 4.36
C LEU A 40 7.58 6.05 5.47
N ALA A 41 7.07 6.18 6.69
CA ALA A 41 7.59 5.51 7.87
C ALA A 41 6.93 4.16 8.13
N ALA A 42 7.66 3.25 8.76
CA ALA A 42 7.12 2.01 9.29
C ALA A 42 5.91 2.26 10.22
N GLY A 43 4.90 1.41 10.13
CA GLY A 43 3.65 1.53 10.89
C GLY A 43 2.64 2.52 10.31
N THR A 44 2.96 3.23 9.22
CA THR A 44 1.99 4.10 8.54
C THR A 44 0.81 3.27 8.03
N ASP A 45 -0.40 3.64 8.43
CA ASP A 45 -1.63 3.13 7.82
C ASP A 45 -1.87 3.87 6.49
N MET A 46 -1.39 3.27 5.40
CA MET A 46 -1.41 3.90 4.08
C MET A 46 -2.81 3.91 3.49
N LEU A 47 -3.23 5.06 3.00
CA LEU A 47 -4.25 5.14 1.96
C LEU A 47 -3.65 4.64 0.65
N CYS A 48 -4.18 3.53 0.15
CA CYS A 48 -3.80 2.91 -1.11
C CYS A 48 -4.92 3.14 -2.13
N VAL A 49 -4.57 3.65 -3.31
CA VAL A 49 -5.56 3.91 -4.37
C VAL A 49 -5.27 3.01 -5.58
N VAL A 50 -6.30 2.33 -6.07
CA VAL A 50 -6.29 1.57 -7.32
C VAL A 50 -6.70 2.50 -8.45
N THR A 51 -5.76 2.79 -9.35
CA THR A 51 -5.97 3.82 -10.40
C THR A 51 -6.90 3.35 -11.53
N ALA A 52 -7.09 2.04 -11.70
CA ALA A 52 -7.96 1.50 -12.75
C ALA A 52 -9.44 1.85 -12.53
N ASP A 53 -9.90 1.90 -11.28
CA ASP A 53 -11.32 2.11 -10.94
C ASP A 53 -11.57 3.16 -9.85
N ASN A 54 -10.52 3.84 -9.37
CA ASN A 54 -10.55 4.79 -8.26
C ASN A 54 -11.04 4.21 -6.93
N SER A 55 -11.00 2.88 -6.76
CA SER A 55 -11.20 2.27 -5.45
C SER A 55 -10.00 2.51 -4.53
N ASP A 56 -10.23 2.43 -3.22
CA ASP A 56 -9.19 2.59 -2.22
C ASP A 56 -9.28 1.54 -1.11
N PHE A 57 -8.16 1.35 -0.42
CA PHE A 57 -8.05 0.47 0.74
C PHE A 57 -6.93 0.94 1.68
N ARG A 58 -6.86 0.29 2.85
CA ARG A 58 -5.84 0.55 3.88
C ARG A 58 -4.82 -0.57 3.98
N LEU A 59 -3.54 -0.21 4.10
CA LEU A 59 -2.43 -1.16 4.28
C LEU A 59 -1.34 -0.57 5.17
N THR A 60 -0.89 -1.33 6.16
CA THR A 60 0.23 -0.91 7.02
C THR A 60 1.59 -1.11 6.33
N ALA A 61 2.42 -0.07 6.27
CA ALA A 61 3.82 -0.18 5.86
C ALA A 61 4.64 -0.88 6.95
N LYS A 62 5.41 -1.92 6.60
CA LYS A 62 6.21 -2.68 7.58
C LYS A 62 7.64 -2.16 7.79
N ALA A 63 8.07 -1.21 6.98
CA ALA A 63 9.38 -0.59 7.05
C ALA A 63 9.27 0.88 6.63
N ASP A 64 10.36 1.62 6.80
CA ASP A 64 10.53 2.89 6.11
C ASP A 64 10.78 2.60 4.63
N ILE A 65 9.96 3.16 3.73
CA ILE A 65 9.99 2.82 2.30
C ILE A 65 10.16 4.10 1.47
N PRO A 66 11.24 4.22 0.67
CA PRO A 66 11.45 5.39 -0.17
C PRO A 66 10.35 5.61 -1.21
N ILE A 67 10.14 6.87 -1.60
CA ILE A 67 9.29 7.23 -2.74
C ILE A 67 9.75 6.48 -4.01
N GLY A 68 8.79 6.03 -4.82
CA GLY A 68 9.02 5.26 -6.03
C GLY A 68 9.38 3.79 -5.80
N HIS A 69 9.60 3.37 -4.55
CA HIS A 69 9.82 1.96 -4.24
C HIS A 69 8.49 1.20 -4.14
N LYS A 70 8.57 -0.14 -4.21
CA LYS A 70 7.40 -1.00 -4.25
C LYS A 70 7.05 -1.53 -2.86
N VAL A 71 5.75 -1.76 -2.64
CA VAL A 71 5.21 -2.45 -1.45
C VAL A 71 4.47 -3.70 -1.89
N ALA A 72 4.66 -4.82 -1.20
CA ALA A 72 3.93 -6.05 -1.45
C ALA A 72 2.45 -5.94 -1.06
N LEU A 73 1.54 -6.26 -1.99
CA LEU A 73 0.08 -6.24 -1.77
C LEU A 73 -0.47 -7.60 -1.31
N LYS A 74 0.34 -8.64 -1.37
CA LYS A 74 0.06 -10.01 -0.91
C LYS A 74 1.37 -10.66 -0.46
N PRO A 75 1.33 -11.80 0.27
CA PRO A 75 2.55 -12.55 0.54
C PRO A 75 3.20 -12.98 -0.78
N LEU A 76 4.51 -12.74 -0.90
CA LEU A 76 5.33 -13.15 -2.02
C LEU A 76 6.50 -13.98 -1.50
N LYS A 77 6.71 -15.16 -2.08
CA LYS A 77 7.81 -16.07 -1.75
C LYS A 77 8.94 -15.93 -2.75
N ALA A 78 10.15 -16.28 -2.33
CA ALA A 78 11.26 -16.45 -3.27
C ALA A 78 10.84 -17.38 -4.42
N GLY A 79 10.96 -16.90 -5.65
CA GLY A 79 10.44 -17.62 -6.82
C GLY A 79 9.19 -17.00 -7.44
N ASP A 80 8.40 -16.25 -6.67
CA ASP A 80 7.15 -15.68 -7.17
C ASP A 80 7.40 -14.58 -8.19
N THR A 81 6.50 -14.49 -9.17
CA THR A 81 6.50 -13.42 -10.17
C THR A 81 6.01 -12.13 -9.54
N VAL A 82 6.68 -11.02 -9.86
CA VAL A 82 6.23 -9.67 -9.52
C VAL A 82 5.44 -9.12 -10.70
N ILE A 83 4.16 -8.83 -10.46
CA ILE A 83 3.21 -8.32 -11.46
C ILE A 83 2.94 -6.86 -11.18
N LYS A 84 3.14 -6.02 -12.20
CA LYS A 84 2.84 -4.59 -12.14
C LYS A 84 2.38 -4.10 -13.51
N TYR A 85 1.32 -3.30 -13.55
CA TYR A 85 0.66 -2.90 -14.80
C TYR A 85 0.13 -4.10 -15.60
N GLY A 86 -0.27 -5.19 -14.91
CA GLY A 86 -0.64 -6.45 -15.57
C GLY A 86 0.53 -7.23 -16.19
N GLU A 87 1.76 -6.72 -16.07
CA GLU A 87 2.95 -7.30 -16.71
C GLU A 87 3.87 -7.99 -15.71
N ASP A 88 4.52 -9.06 -16.18
CA ASP A 88 5.60 -9.74 -15.46
C ASP A 88 6.88 -8.90 -15.50
N ILE A 89 7.11 -8.12 -14.43
CA ILE A 89 8.25 -7.20 -14.36
C ILE A 89 9.49 -7.82 -13.72
N GLY A 90 9.37 -9.01 -13.11
CA GLY A 90 10.42 -9.51 -12.23
C GLY A 90 10.07 -10.76 -11.47
N LYS A 91 11.04 -11.19 -10.66
CA LYS A 91 10.94 -12.36 -9.80
C LYS A 91 11.49 -12.05 -8.42
N MET A 92 10.81 -12.54 -7.40
CA MET A 92 11.28 -12.47 -6.02
C MET A 92 12.49 -13.38 -5.82
N VAL A 93 13.50 -12.86 -5.14
CA VAL A 93 14.71 -13.60 -4.70
C VAL A 93 14.79 -13.73 -3.18
N GLY A 94 13.82 -13.15 -2.47
CA GLY A 94 13.57 -13.34 -1.04
C GLY A 94 12.07 -13.21 -0.77
N ASP A 95 11.65 -13.57 0.43
CA ASP A 95 10.26 -13.46 0.84
C ASP A 95 9.87 -11.99 1.13
N ALA A 96 8.59 -11.69 0.99
CA ALA A 96 7.95 -10.46 1.42
C ALA A 96 6.53 -10.76 1.91
N GLU A 97 6.17 -10.29 3.09
CA GLU A 97 4.80 -10.28 3.58
C GLU A 97 4.04 -9.04 3.04
N VAL A 98 2.72 -9.03 3.19
CA VAL A 98 1.91 -7.85 2.86
C VAL A 98 2.44 -6.63 3.62
N GLY A 99 2.65 -5.51 2.93
CA GLY A 99 3.19 -4.27 3.50
C GLY A 99 4.72 -4.18 3.51
N ASP A 100 5.44 -5.22 3.11
CA ASP A 100 6.91 -5.21 3.05
C ASP A 100 7.46 -4.45 1.84
N HIS A 101 8.68 -3.94 2.00
CA HIS A 101 9.43 -3.27 0.95
C HIS A 101 9.92 -4.25 -0.12
N VAL A 102 9.51 -4.04 -1.38
CA VAL A 102 9.97 -4.82 -2.54
C VAL A 102 10.94 -3.99 -3.39
N HIS A 103 12.21 -4.41 -3.40
CA HIS A 103 13.26 -3.72 -4.15
C HIS A 103 14.41 -4.67 -4.52
N THR A 104 15.54 -4.13 -4.97
CA THR A 104 16.69 -4.91 -5.50
C THR A 104 17.28 -5.95 -4.55
N HIS A 105 17.01 -5.84 -3.25
CA HIS A 105 17.47 -6.77 -2.21
C HIS A 105 16.65 -8.08 -2.19
N ASN A 106 15.35 -8.03 -2.52
CA ASN A 106 14.44 -9.19 -2.52
C ASN A 106 13.70 -9.41 -3.85
N CYS A 107 13.94 -8.58 -4.87
CA CYS A 107 13.35 -8.68 -6.21
C CYS A 107 14.39 -8.39 -7.29
N LYS A 108 14.40 -9.19 -8.36
CA LYS A 108 15.17 -8.95 -9.58
C LYS A 108 14.23 -8.70 -10.76
N THR A 109 14.47 -7.61 -11.49
CA THR A 109 13.70 -7.30 -12.70
C THR A 109 14.09 -8.25 -13.83
N LYS A 110 13.11 -8.70 -14.61
CA LYS A 110 13.39 -9.37 -15.89
C LYS A 110 13.75 -8.29 -16.91
N ARG A 111 15.02 -7.88 -16.93
CA ARG A 111 15.56 -7.07 -18.03
C ARG A 111 15.97 -8.02 -19.15
N TRP A 112 15.59 -7.66 -20.37
CA TRP A 112 16.12 -8.20 -21.62
C TRP A 112 17.59 -7.80 -21.79
#